data_AF-A0A1Y1MDK7-F1
#
_entry.id   AF-A0A1Y1MDK7-F1
#
_cell.length_a   1.000
_cell.length_b   1.000
_cell.length_c   1.000
_cell.angle_alpha   90.00
_cell.angle_beta   90.00
_cell.angle_gamma   90.00
#
_symmetry.space_group_name_H-M   'P 1'
#
loop_
_entity.id
_entity.type
_entity.pdbx_description
1 polymer ?
#
loop_
_entity_poly.entity_id
_entity_poly.type
_entity_poly.pdbx_seq_one_letter_code
_entity_poly.pdbx_strand_id
1 'polypeptide(L)'
;QTLSSIGTTIQPPRFVQPHPPYHVHPAKIHTARELTKDGAEKRTYHFDLDITDYPEEDGNDFKVGGAIGVMAPNCELVVEDVLDTLMVPRFIRDKPIMLTTTKGRWPTVWGDDKARELVTTRRDLL
;
A
#
# COMPACT_ATOMS: atom_id res chain seq x y z
N GLN A 1 -3.24 -23.27 -1.63
CA GLN A 1 -3.91 -22.26 -2.49
C GLN A 1 -2.84 -21.63 -3.36
N THR A 2 -2.92 -21.81 -4.67
CA THR A 2 -2.09 -21.07 -5.63
C THR A 2 -2.40 -19.59 -5.48
N LEU A 3 -1.44 -18.84 -4.92
CA LEU A 3 -1.49 -17.39 -4.79
C LEU A 3 -1.58 -16.83 -6.21
N SER A 4 -2.77 -16.41 -6.64
CA SER A 4 -2.86 -15.43 -7.72
C SER A 4 -1.96 -14.26 -7.31
N SER A 5 -0.94 -13.97 -8.10
CA SER A 5 -0.05 -12.83 -7.87
C SER A 5 -0.93 -11.59 -7.82
N ILE A 6 -1.09 -10.99 -6.64
CA ILE A 6 -1.72 -9.67 -6.56
C ILE A 6 -0.85 -8.73 -7.38
N GLY A 7 -1.46 -8.04 -8.33
CA GLY A 7 -0.78 -6.97 -9.04
C GLY A 7 -0.49 -5.85 -8.05
N THR A 8 0.75 -5.78 -7.55
CA THR A 8 1.15 -4.75 -6.57
C THR A 8 1.15 -3.34 -7.15
N THR A 9 0.98 -3.23 -8.47
CA THR A 9 0.69 -1.99 -9.20
C THR A 9 -0.74 -1.47 -9.00
N ILE A 10 -1.66 -2.29 -8.50
CA ILE A 10 -3.08 -1.94 -8.29
C ILE A 10 -3.43 -1.92 -6.81
N GLN A 11 -2.91 -2.87 -6.03
CA GLN A 11 -3.17 -2.98 -4.60
C GLN A 11 -1.87 -3.22 -3.84
N PRO A 12 -1.76 -2.75 -2.58
CA PRO A 12 -0.55 -3.01 -1.81
C PRO A 12 -0.38 -4.53 -1.56
N PRO A 13 0.85 -4.98 -1.25
CA PRO A 13 1.09 -6.36 -0.86
C PRO A 13 0.18 -6.81 0.29
N ARG A 14 -0.25 -8.08 0.31
CA ARG A 14 -1.22 -8.59 1.32
C ARG A 14 -0.82 -8.37 2.77
N PHE A 15 0.47 -8.26 3.05
CA PHE A 15 0.97 -8.05 4.40
C PHE A 15 0.85 -6.59 4.87
N VAL A 16 0.59 -5.66 3.96
CA VAL A 16 0.28 -4.25 4.26
C VAL A 16 -1.22 -4.17 4.58
N GLN A 17 -1.54 -4.24 5.86
CA GLN A 17 -2.91 -4.21 6.36
C GLN A 17 -3.05 -3.15 7.46
N PRO A 18 -4.23 -2.53 7.61
CA PRO A 18 -4.56 -1.74 8.79
C PRO A 18 -4.63 -2.64 10.04
N HIS A 19 -5.12 -2.10 11.16
CA HIS A 19 -5.37 -2.95 12.33
C HIS A 19 -6.43 -4.01 12.01
N PRO A 20 -6.30 -5.24 12.54
CA PRO A 20 -7.34 -6.26 12.39
C PRO A 20 -8.71 -5.78 12.94
N PRO A 21 -9.84 -6.26 12.37
CA PRO A 21 -9.99 -7.21 11.26
C PRO A 21 -9.99 -6.56 9.86
N TYR A 22 -9.67 -5.26 9.76
CA TYR A 22 -9.88 -4.47 8.56
C TYR A 22 -8.87 -4.79 7.45
N HIS A 23 -9.28 -4.51 6.21
CA HIS A 23 -8.46 -4.67 5.01
C HIS A 23 -8.37 -3.39 4.20
N VAL A 24 -7.30 -3.25 3.41
CA VAL A 24 -7.21 -2.14 2.46
C VAL A 24 -8.26 -2.33 1.36
N HIS A 25 -9.17 -1.36 1.23
CA HIS A 25 -10.15 -1.34 0.16
C HIS A 25 -9.61 -0.60 -1.08
N PRO A 26 -9.60 -1.22 -2.27
CA PRO A 26 -9.07 -0.64 -3.51
C PRO A 26 -10.06 0.33 -4.17
N ALA A 27 -10.37 1.44 -3.50
CA ALA A 27 -11.29 2.45 -4.04
C ALA A 27 -10.76 3.06 -5.35
N LYS A 28 -11.62 3.18 -6.36
CA LYS A 28 -11.26 3.83 -7.63
C LYS A 28 -11.43 5.34 -7.50
N ILE A 29 -10.52 6.10 -8.11
CA ILE A 29 -10.71 7.54 -8.29
C ILE A 29 -11.77 7.74 -9.39
N HIS A 30 -12.93 8.28 -9.02
CA HIS A 30 -14.03 8.56 -9.93
C HIS A 30 -13.76 9.84 -10.74
N THR A 31 -13.36 10.91 -10.06
CA THR A 31 -12.89 12.15 -10.71
C THR A 31 -11.69 12.72 -9.96
N ALA A 32 -10.86 13.50 -10.66
CA ALA A 32 -9.81 14.31 -10.07
C ALA A 32 -9.70 15.63 -10.83
N ARG A 33 -9.50 16.74 -10.11
CA ARG A 33 -9.29 18.06 -10.71
C ARG A 33 -8.36 18.91 -9.85
N GLU A 34 -7.62 19.78 -10.50
CA GLU A 34 -6.84 20.82 -9.83
C GLU A 34 -7.76 21.97 -9.42
N LEU A 35 -7.63 22.42 -8.18
CA LEU A 35 -8.37 23.58 -7.64
C LEU A 35 -7.57 24.87 -7.75
N THR A 36 -6.25 24.75 -7.91
CA THR A 36 -5.31 25.86 -8.01
C THR A 36 -5.15 26.33 -9.45
N LYS A 37 -4.79 27.61 -9.61
CA LYS A 37 -4.50 28.22 -10.92
C LYS A 37 -3.00 28.19 -11.17
N ASP A 38 -2.63 28.35 -12.44
CA ASP A 38 -1.24 28.54 -12.85
C ASP A 38 -0.57 29.67 -12.05
N GLY A 39 0.65 29.40 -11.56
CA GLY A 39 1.41 30.33 -10.72
C GLY A 39 1.11 30.24 -9.22
N ALA A 40 0.17 29.39 -8.79
CA ALA A 40 0.02 29.08 -7.37
C ALA A 40 1.26 28.38 -6.81
N GLU A 41 1.71 28.79 -5.61
CA GLU A 41 2.89 28.22 -4.95
C GLU A 41 2.71 26.73 -4.59
N LYS A 42 1.48 26.36 -4.22
CA LYS A 42 1.09 24.98 -3.92
C LYS A 42 -0.01 24.56 -4.86
N ARG A 43 0.03 23.29 -5.27
CA ARG A 43 -1.05 22.67 -6.04
C ARG A 43 -2.00 21.95 -5.10
N THR A 44 -3.28 22.17 -5.30
CA THR A 44 -4.34 21.52 -4.51
C THR A 44 -5.24 20.76 -5.45
N TYR A 45 -5.45 19.48 -5.15
CA TYR A 45 -6.32 18.60 -5.93
C TYR A 45 -7.56 18.22 -5.13
N HIS A 46 -8.68 18.11 -5.84
CA HIS A 46 -9.89 17.47 -5.34
C HIS A 46 -10.10 16.18 -6.12
N PHE A 47 -10.35 15.09 -5.43
CA PHE A 47 -10.68 13.82 -6.04
C PHE A 47 -11.86 13.16 -5.32
N ASP A 48 -12.65 12.44 -6.10
CA ASP A 48 -13.79 11.67 -5.64
C ASP A 48 -13.39 10.19 -5.66
N LEU A 49 -13.69 9.46 -4.60
CA LEU A 49 -13.47 8.01 -4.52
C LEU A 49 -14.80 7.29 -4.67
N ASP A 50 -14.86 6.30 -5.56
CA ASP A 50 -16.02 5.41 -5.68
C ASP A 50 -15.97 4.38 -4.56
N ILE A 51 -16.94 4.45 -3.67
CA ILE A 51 -17.11 3.59 -2.50
C ILE A 51 -18.40 2.76 -2.59
N THR A 52 -18.98 2.63 -3.79
CA THR A 52 -20.23 1.88 -4.01
C THR A 52 -20.16 0.45 -3.47
N ASP A 53 -19.01 -0.21 -3.64
CA ASP A 53 -18.75 -1.58 -3.19
C ASP A 53 -17.95 -1.63 -1.88
N TYR A 54 -17.92 -0.54 -1.10
CA TYR A 54 -17.21 -0.50 0.17
C TYR A 54 -17.91 -1.40 1.19
N PRO A 55 -17.18 -2.25 1.94
CA PRO A 55 -17.79 -3.20 2.86
C PRO A 55 -18.57 -2.50 3.98
N GLU A 56 -19.77 -3.00 4.25
CA GLU A 56 -20.52 -2.65 5.46
C GLU A 56 -19.78 -3.26 6.67
N GLU A 57 -19.15 -2.41 7.47
CA GLU A 57 -18.54 -2.80 8.75
C GLU A 57 -19.21 -1.97 9.86
N ASP A 58 -19.28 -2.54 11.07
CA ASP A 58 -19.91 -1.88 12.21
C ASP A 58 -19.27 -0.50 12.47
N GLY A 59 -20.03 0.57 12.22
CA GLY A 59 -19.59 1.95 12.42
C GLY A 59 -19.07 2.69 11.18
N ASN A 60 -19.17 2.11 9.97
CA ASN A 60 -18.68 2.70 8.71
C ASN A 60 -19.53 3.84 8.12
N ASP A 61 -20.15 4.67 8.97
CA ASP A 61 -20.73 5.91 8.49
C ASP A 61 -19.61 6.92 8.23
N PHE A 62 -19.30 7.15 6.94
CA PHE A 62 -18.48 8.28 6.54
C PHE A 62 -19.21 9.58 6.89
N LYS A 63 -18.77 10.22 7.98
CA LYS A 63 -19.34 11.49 8.44
C LYS A 63 -18.54 12.66 7.88
N VAL A 64 -19.24 13.78 7.66
CA VAL A 64 -18.59 15.06 7.34
C VAL A 64 -17.61 15.41 8.46
N GLY A 65 -16.37 15.72 8.09
CA GLY A 65 -15.26 15.95 9.03
C GLY A 65 -14.52 14.68 9.46
N GLY A 66 -14.92 13.50 8.96
CA GLY A 66 -14.16 12.26 9.11
C GLY A 66 -12.85 12.27 8.31
N ALA A 67 -11.98 11.31 8.62
CA ALA A 67 -10.70 11.12 7.95
C ALA A 67 -10.61 9.71 7.34
N ILE A 68 -9.81 9.56 6.29
CA ILE A 68 -9.51 8.28 5.65
C ILE A 68 -8.01 8.00 5.72
N GLY A 69 -7.66 6.72 5.83
CA GLY A 69 -6.30 6.24 5.64
C GLY A 69 -6.05 5.87 4.17
N VAL A 70 -4.92 6.28 3.62
CA VAL A 70 -4.51 5.94 2.24
C VAL A 70 -3.18 5.20 2.28
N MET A 71 -3.11 4.03 1.64
CA MET A 71 -1.87 3.27 1.47
C MET A 71 -1.27 3.61 0.10
N ALA A 72 -0.32 4.54 0.08
CA ALA A 72 0.38 4.95 -1.14
C ALA A 72 1.70 4.18 -1.31
N PRO A 73 2.05 3.75 -2.54
CA PRO A 73 3.37 3.19 -2.81
C PRO A 73 4.44 4.26 -2.75
N ASN A 74 5.69 3.84 -2.54
CA ASN A 74 6.84 4.72 -2.74
C ASN A 74 7.05 5.04 -4.23
N CYS A 75 7.78 6.12 -4.51
CA CYS A 75 8.13 6.51 -5.88
C CYS A 75 9.02 5.44 -6.53
N GLU A 76 8.62 4.92 -7.69
CA GLU A 76 9.36 3.86 -8.39
C GLU A 76 10.83 4.21 -8.63
N LEU A 77 11.11 5.46 -9.04
CA LEU A 77 12.48 5.93 -9.27
C LEU A 77 13.32 5.87 -7.99
N VAL A 78 12.75 6.22 -6.85
CA VAL A 78 13.44 6.16 -5.56
C VAL A 78 13.68 4.71 -5.14
N VAL A 79 12.71 3.83 -5.38
CA VAL A 79 12.87 2.39 -5.12
C VAL A 79 13.99 1.80 -5.99
N GLU A 80 14.05 2.17 -7.27
CA GLU A 80 15.15 1.77 -8.16
C GLU A 80 16.50 2.28 -7.66
N ASP A 81 16.58 3.56 -7.27
CA ASP A 81 17.82 4.17 -6.76
C ASP A 81 18.34 3.45 -5.51
N VAL A 82 17.45 3.09 -4.59
CA VAL A 82 17.80 2.30 -3.39
C VAL A 82 18.31 0.92 -3.78
N LEU A 83 17.63 0.21 -4.69
CA LEU A 83 18.03 -1.14 -5.12
C LEU A 83 19.34 -1.12 -5.93
N ASP A 84 19.57 -0.10 -6.74
CA ASP A 84 20.83 0.16 -7.44
C ASP A 84 21.95 0.42 -6.44
N THR A 85 21.72 1.27 -5.44
CA THR A 85 22.70 1.59 -4.38
C THR A 85 23.08 0.36 -3.55
N LEU A 86 22.11 -0.53 -3.29
CA LEU A 86 22.33 -1.81 -2.62
C LEU A 86 22.92 -2.90 -3.55
N MET A 87 23.23 -2.56 -4.80
CA MET A 87 23.76 -3.47 -5.82
C MET A 87 22.90 -4.71 -6.06
N VAL A 88 21.57 -4.61 -5.85
CA VAL A 88 20.65 -5.71 -6.08
C VAL A 88 20.45 -5.88 -7.59
N PRO A 89 20.85 -6.98 -8.24
CA PRO A 89 20.73 -7.11 -9.70
C PRO A 89 19.27 -6.99 -10.18
N ARG A 90 19.02 -6.25 -11.26
CA ARG A 90 17.67 -5.98 -11.78
C ARG A 90 16.83 -7.24 -11.96
N PHE A 91 17.42 -8.31 -12.51
CA PHE A 91 16.73 -9.56 -12.79
C PHE A 91 16.27 -10.35 -11.54
N ILE A 92 16.64 -9.94 -10.32
CA ILE A 92 16.19 -10.56 -9.07
C ILE A 92 15.29 -9.68 -8.20
N ARG A 93 15.07 -8.41 -8.58
CA ARG A 93 14.30 -7.45 -7.77
C ARG A 93 12.85 -7.90 -7.59
N ASP A 94 12.26 -8.37 -8.68
CA ASP A 94 10.87 -8.84 -8.79
C ASP A 94 10.74 -10.36 -8.65
N LYS A 95 11.84 -11.07 -8.37
CA LYS A 95 11.77 -12.53 -8.17
C LYS A 95 11.15 -12.83 -6.80
N PRO A 96 10.19 -13.78 -6.72
CA PRO A 96 9.67 -14.23 -5.45
C PRO A 96 10.79 -14.72 -4.53
N ILE A 97 10.76 -14.25 -3.30
CA ILE A 97 11.62 -14.68 -2.19
C ILE A 97 10.76 -15.05 -1.00
N MET A 98 11.28 -15.94 -0.15
CA MET A 98 10.76 -16.14 1.19
C MET A 98 11.49 -15.18 2.13
N LEU A 99 10.77 -14.23 2.70
CA LEU A 99 11.25 -13.41 3.80
C LEU A 99 10.91 -14.10 5.12
N THR A 100 11.91 -14.27 5.98
CA THR A 100 11.74 -14.85 7.32
C THR A 100 12.24 -13.88 8.37
N THR A 101 11.51 -13.76 9.48
CA THR A 101 11.92 -13.00 10.67
C THR A 101 12.09 -13.95 11.84
N THR A 102 13.05 -13.68 12.72
CA THR A 102 13.28 -14.47 13.94
C THR A 102 12.44 -14.00 15.12
N LYS A 103 12.03 -12.73 15.11
CA LYS A 103 11.20 -12.04 16.09
C LYS A 103 10.65 -10.74 15.49
N GLY A 104 9.87 -10.00 16.27
CA GLY A 104 9.29 -8.71 15.94
C GLY A 104 7.80 -8.79 15.63
N ARG A 105 7.18 -7.63 15.45
CA ARG A 105 5.76 -7.50 15.09
C ARG A 105 5.54 -7.37 13.58
N TRP A 106 6.56 -6.90 12.85
CA TRP A 106 6.54 -6.75 11.39
C TRP A 106 5.94 -7.98 10.70
N PRO A 107 5.04 -7.83 9.71
CA PRO A 107 4.75 -6.64 8.91
C PRO A 107 3.72 -5.67 9.50
N THR A 108 3.07 -6.02 10.62
CA THR A 108 2.05 -5.17 11.24
C THR A 108 2.46 -4.82 12.67
N VAL A 109 2.27 -3.57 13.10
CA VAL A 109 2.55 -3.19 14.49
C VAL A 109 1.54 -3.78 15.48
N TRP A 110 0.40 -4.25 14.96
CA TRP A 110 -0.73 -4.77 15.72
C TRP A 110 -0.60 -6.23 16.13
N GLY A 111 0.30 -6.99 15.49
CA GLY A 111 0.51 -8.40 15.80
C GLY A 111 1.39 -8.63 17.02
N ASP A 112 1.44 -9.90 17.45
CA ASP A 112 2.34 -10.36 18.52
C ASP A 112 3.80 -10.36 18.08
N ASP A 113 4.71 -10.30 19.05
CA ASP A 113 6.14 -10.53 18.81
C ASP A 113 6.39 -12.02 18.55
N LYS A 114 6.65 -12.38 17.29
CA LYS A 114 6.92 -13.76 16.86
C LYS A 114 7.64 -13.83 15.52
N ALA A 115 8.33 -14.93 15.29
CA ALA A 115 8.85 -15.28 13.98
C ALA A 115 7.72 -15.37 12.94
N ARG A 116 7.99 -14.92 11.71
CA ARG A 116 7.06 -14.97 10.59
C ARG A 116 7.78 -15.33 9.31
N GLU A 117 7.03 -15.92 8.39
CA GLU A 117 7.49 -16.21 7.04
C GLU A 117 6.46 -15.68 6.05
N LEU A 118 6.93 -15.01 5.00
CA LEU A 118 6.06 -14.55 3.92
C LEU A 118 6.77 -14.55 2.57
N VAL A 119 5.99 -14.84 1.53
CA VAL A 119 6.45 -14.74 0.14
C VAL A 119 6.23 -13.32 -0.34
N THR A 120 7.28 -12.69 -0.87
CA THR A 120 7.30 -11.31 -1.36
C THR A 120 8.38 -11.14 -2.44
N THR A 121 8.56 -9.94 -2.97
CA THR A 121 9.75 -9.57 -3.74
C THR A 121 10.61 -8.57 -2.94
N ARG A 122 11.83 -8.29 -3.40
CA ARG A 122 12.66 -7.23 -2.80
C ARG A 122 12.07 -5.86 -3.06
N ARG A 123 11.41 -5.70 -4.21
CA ARG A 123 10.71 -4.47 -4.58
C ARG A 123 9.51 -4.22 -3.68
N ASP A 124 8.66 -5.22 -3.44
CA ASP A 124 7.44 -5.06 -2.62
C ASP A 124 7.73 -4.72 -1.14
N LEU A 125 8.98 -4.87 -0.68
CA LEU A 125 9.40 -4.48 0.66
C LEU A 125 9.77 -3.00 0.78
N LEU A 126 9.93 -2.31 -0.36
CA LEU A 126 10.27 -0.90 -0.47
C LEU A 126 9.09 -0.13 -1.03
#